data_AF-A0A1I2M9H7-F1
#
_entry.id   AF-A0A1I2M9H7-F1
#
_cell.length_a   1.000
_cell.length_b   1.000
_cell.length_c   1.000
_cell.angle_alpha   90.00
_cell.angle_beta   90.00
_cell.angle_gamma   90.00
#
_symmetry.space_group_name_H-M   'P 1'
#
loop_
_entity.id
_entity.type
_entity.pdbx_description
1 polymer ?
#
loop_
_entity_poly.entity_id
_entity_poly.type
_entity_poly.pdbx_seq_one_letter_code
_entity_poly.pdbx_strand_id
1 'polypeptide(L)'
;MTYTDIIKRYTHYVNNFSNEVGTFGEEPTAERLQEKGNYSLIGISTPLSRKCLLENNSDSPGIRDLSTETLSLLAVALTRLLRIQIADDHIEYWDYTTERISEWDNSSRIPSLVLNIKLINDLRRIKQTENTERDSESLERVVQYGPTVSLYLVYPTLEGLIKYICREDIEMNGEVKKGGKIRKLGPKSDPEYYEEEKVSSIGSLLWHLEMEEGDDIERTALKEMRKKIGELWDIDEDCVYGWIGSNRNESVHGTERPGTEYSTMMNLICLVSWIIIQRET
;
A
#
# COMPACT_ATOMS: atom_id res chain seq x y z
N MET A 1 4.21 21.99 -1.87
CA MET A 1 5.30 21.31 -1.13
C MET A 1 5.92 20.28 -2.05
N THR A 2 7.25 20.09 -2.04
CA THR A 2 7.87 19.10 -2.92
C THR A 2 7.95 17.73 -2.26
N TYR A 3 8.05 16.66 -3.06
CA TYR A 3 8.29 15.30 -2.54
C TYR A 3 9.55 15.20 -1.66
N THR A 4 10.60 15.94 -2.01
CA THR A 4 11.84 16.01 -1.21
C THR A 4 11.60 16.57 0.18
N ASP A 5 10.73 17.57 0.32
CA ASP A 5 10.39 18.15 1.62
C ASP A 5 9.62 17.15 2.50
N ILE A 6 8.69 16.40 1.90
CA ILE A 6 7.91 15.36 2.57
C ILE A 6 8.83 14.25 3.09
N ILE A 7 9.74 13.74 2.25
CA ILE A 7 10.71 12.71 2.68
C ILE A 7 11.54 13.20 3.86
N LYS A 8 12.03 14.45 3.82
CA LYS A 8 12.83 15.01 4.92
C LYS A 8 12.03 15.02 6.23
N ARG A 9 10.76 15.45 6.19
CA ARG A 9 9.87 15.46 7.35
C ARG A 9 9.60 14.07 7.89
N TYR A 10 9.24 13.12 7.03
CA TYR A 10 8.96 11.75 7.45
C TYR A 10 10.21 11.02 7.93
N THR A 11 11.37 11.30 7.34
CA THR A 11 12.66 10.79 7.84
C THR A 11 12.96 11.34 9.23
N HIS A 12 12.75 12.64 9.45
CA HIS A 12 12.89 13.23 10.78
C HIS A 12 11.93 12.60 11.79
N TYR A 13 10.66 12.39 11.41
CA TYR A 13 9.67 11.70 12.23
C TYR A 13 10.14 10.30 12.61
N VAL A 14 10.52 9.48 11.62
CA VAL A 14 10.97 8.09 11.84
C VAL A 14 12.16 8.00 12.78
N ASN A 15 13.14 8.88 12.60
CA ASN A 15 14.37 8.85 13.39
C ASN A 15 14.20 9.37 14.83
N ASN A 16 13.13 10.10 15.14
CA ASN A 16 12.97 10.77 16.44
C ASN A 16 11.73 10.30 17.23
N PHE A 17 10.89 9.43 16.66
CA PHE A 17 9.66 8.99 17.31
C PHE A 17 9.91 8.28 18.65
N SER A 18 10.89 7.37 18.72
CA SER A 18 11.24 6.65 19.95
C SER A 18 11.63 7.58 21.12
N ASN A 19 12.30 8.69 20.81
CA ASN A 19 12.75 9.66 21.82
C ASN A 19 11.58 10.42 22.47
N GLU A 20 10.44 10.58 21.78
CA GLU A 20 9.26 11.22 22.36
C GLU A 20 8.39 10.26 23.18
N VAL A 21 8.27 9.00 22.74
CA VAL A 21 7.42 8.01 23.42
C VAL A 21 8.12 7.42 24.66
N GLY A 22 9.43 7.56 24.79
CA GLY A 22 10.24 7.19 25.98
C GLY A 22 9.93 7.95 27.28
N THR A 23 8.90 8.80 27.31
CA THR A 23 8.44 9.52 28.51
C THR A 23 7.47 8.72 29.40
N PHE A 24 7.06 7.51 29.00
CA PHE A 24 6.15 6.64 29.77
C PHE A 24 6.82 5.52 30.59
N GLY A 25 8.11 5.66 30.93
CA GLY A 25 8.77 4.83 31.95
C GLY A 25 9.36 3.49 31.50
N GLU A 26 9.14 3.08 30.25
CA GLU A 26 9.88 2.02 29.57
C GLU A 26 10.10 2.43 28.11
N GLU A 27 11.28 2.18 27.54
CA GLU A 27 11.55 2.42 26.11
C GLU A 27 10.59 1.56 25.26
N PRO A 28 9.65 2.17 24.52
CA PRO A 28 8.89 1.44 23.53
C PRO A 28 9.79 1.32 22.31
N THR A 29 10.47 0.18 22.19
CA THR A 29 11.13 -0.17 20.93
C THR A 29 10.05 -0.37 19.85
N ALA A 30 10.35 0.02 18.61
CA ALA A 30 9.47 -0.21 17.46
C ALA A 30 9.09 -1.72 17.34
N GLU A 31 9.97 -2.60 17.79
CA GLU A 31 9.76 -4.05 17.92
C GLU A 31 8.65 -4.40 18.93
N ARG A 32 8.65 -3.80 20.13
CA ARG A 32 7.60 -4.03 21.15
C ARG A 32 6.22 -3.50 20.76
N LEU A 33 6.16 -2.45 19.92
CA LEU A 33 4.91 -1.92 19.37
C LEU A 33 4.33 -2.83 18.28
N GLN A 34 5.19 -3.57 17.57
CA GLN A 34 4.79 -4.58 16.57
C GLN A 34 4.43 -5.94 17.22
N GLU A 35 5.11 -6.35 18.30
CA GLU A 35 4.89 -7.64 18.99
C GLU A 35 3.53 -7.76 19.69
N LYS A 36 2.88 -6.64 20.04
CA LYS A 36 1.68 -6.68 20.89
C LYS A 36 0.40 -7.12 20.17
N GLY A 37 0.41 -7.41 18.86
CA GLY A 37 -0.74 -7.96 18.12
C GLY A 37 -2.02 -7.10 18.11
N ASN A 38 -2.05 -6.02 18.89
CA ASN A 38 -3.10 -5.03 18.92
C ASN A 38 -2.86 -4.07 17.77
N TYR A 39 -3.52 -4.38 16.65
CA TYR A 39 -3.94 -3.49 15.60
C TYR A 39 -3.42 -2.06 15.74
N SER A 40 -2.32 -1.75 15.03
CA SER A 40 -1.90 -0.42 14.57
C SER A 40 -2.28 0.73 15.51
N LEU A 41 -1.29 1.32 16.20
CA LEU A 41 -1.46 2.62 16.85
C LEU A 41 -1.88 3.68 15.82
N ILE A 42 -3.17 3.81 15.57
CA ILE A 42 -3.71 4.84 14.70
C ILE A 42 -3.76 6.12 15.53
N GLY A 43 -3.18 7.21 15.00
CA GLY A 43 -3.51 8.55 15.47
C GLY A 43 -2.96 8.95 16.84
N ILE A 44 -1.82 8.40 17.32
CA ILE A 44 -1.14 9.05 18.46
C ILE A 44 -0.62 10.42 18.00
N SER A 45 -1.35 11.48 18.36
CA SER A 45 -0.95 12.85 18.11
C SER A 45 0.12 13.29 19.11
N THR A 46 1.38 13.28 18.69
CA THR A 46 2.52 13.81 19.46
C THR A 46 2.89 15.22 18.98
N PRO A 47 3.69 15.98 19.74
CA PRO A 47 4.27 17.22 19.22
C PRO A 47 5.08 17.00 17.93
N LEU A 48 5.85 15.91 17.83
CA LEU A 48 6.55 15.55 16.59
C LEU A 48 5.60 15.22 15.44
N SER A 49 4.45 14.58 15.70
CA SER A 49 3.47 14.28 14.66
C SER A 49 2.86 15.56 14.08
N ARG A 50 2.52 16.55 14.93
CA ARG A 50 2.06 17.89 14.51
C ARG A 50 3.10 18.69 13.73
N LYS A 51 4.39 18.42 13.94
CA LYS A 51 5.48 19.06 13.20
C LYS A 51 5.73 18.39 11.85
N CYS A 52 5.70 17.06 11.80
CA CYS A 52 6.22 16.30 10.67
C CYS A 52 5.14 15.76 9.73
N LEU A 53 4.01 15.30 10.25
CA LEU A 53 2.90 14.81 9.42
C LEU A 53 2.20 15.97 8.73
N LEU A 54 1.65 15.75 7.54
CA LEU A 54 0.99 16.77 6.74
C LEU A 54 -0.37 17.12 7.34
N GLU A 55 -1.18 16.12 7.65
CA GLU A 55 -2.55 16.32 8.15
C GLU A 55 -2.59 16.90 9.56
N ASN A 56 -1.50 16.76 10.32
CA ASN A 56 -1.40 17.31 11.67
C ASN A 56 -0.68 18.67 11.74
N ASN A 57 -0.21 19.21 10.61
CA ASN A 57 0.54 20.46 10.56
C ASN A 57 -0.27 21.55 9.83
N SER A 58 -0.84 22.47 10.61
CA SER A 58 -1.65 23.60 10.08
C SER A 58 -0.88 24.59 9.21
N ASP A 59 0.45 24.59 9.29
CA ASP A 59 1.31 25.51 8.53
C ASP A 59 1.78 24.88 7.19
N SER A 60 1.25 23.70 6.85
CA SER A 60 1.63 22.92 5.68
C SER A 60 0.42 22.61 4.80
N PRO A 61 0.56 22.54 3.47
CA PRO A 61 -0.47 21.95 2.62
C PRO A 61 -0.80 20.53 3.07
N GLY A 62 -2.08 20.21 3.08
CA GLY A 62 -2.56 18.84 3.31
C GLY A 62 -2.30 17.96 2.09
N ILE A 63 -2.61 16.67 2.21
CA ILE A 63 -2.40 15.69 1.14
C ILE A 63 -3.18 16.05 -0.12
N ARG A 64 -4.40 16.55 0.04
CA ARG A 64 -5.26 16.99 -1.08
C ARG A 64 -4.70 18.18 -1.86
N ASP A 65 -3.82 18.95 -1.24
CA ASP A 65 -3.19 20.14 -1.86
C ASP A 65 -1.90 19.80 -2.62
N LEU A 66 -1.47 18.53 -2.62
CA LEU A 66 -0.26 18.09 -3.30
C LEU A 66 -0.47 17.92 -4.81
N SER A 67 0.60 18.08 -5.59
CA SER A 67 0.55 17.83 -7.03
C SER A 67 0.37 16.34 -7.32
N THR A 68 -0.22 16.00 -8.47
CA THR A 68 -0.36 14.61 -8.95
C THR A 68 0.98 13.86 -8.97
N GLU A 69 2.06 14.53 -9.37
CA GLU A 69 3.43 13.97 -9.33
C GLU A 69 3.90 13.66 -7.91
N THR A 70 3.58 14.52 -6.94
CA THR A 70 3.93 14.26 -5.54
C THR A 70 3.07 13.13 -4.97
N LEU A 71 1.79 13.07 -5.33
CA LEU A 71 0.84 12.05 -4.88
C LEU A 71 1.19 10.65 -5.39
N SER A 72 1.71 10.52 -6.61
CA SER A 72 2.16 9.21 -7.12
C SER A 72 3.36 8.66 -6.35
N LEU A 73 4.22 9.53 -5.82
CA LEU A 73 5.38 9.12 -5.01
C LEU A 73 5.08 9.04 -3.51
N LEU A 74 3.97 9.61 -3.04
CA LEU A 74 3.63 9.70 -1.62
C LEU A 74 3.49 8.31 -0.97
N ALA A 75 2.96 7.32 -1.70
CA ALA A 75 2.89 5.94 -1.23
C ALA A 75 4.25 5.40 -0.76
N VAL A 76 5.34 5.72 -1.46
CA VAL A 76 6.71 5.31 -1.10
C VAL A 76 7.13 5.94 0.23
N ALA A 77 6.85 7.24 0.40
CA ALA A 77 7.18 7.96 1.61
C ALA A 77 6.36 7.47 2.81
N LEU A 78 5.08 7.15 2.60
CA LEU A 78 4.19 6.60 3.62
C LEU A 78 4.60 5.19 4.04
N THR A 79 5.06 4.32 3.13
CA THR A 79 5.59 2.99 3.50
C THR A 79 6.71 3.08 4.52
N ARG A 80 7.51 4.15 4.52
CA ARG A 80 8.52 4.39 5.55
C ARG A 80 7.91 4.60 6.95
N LEU A 81 6.79 5.31 7.03
CA LEU A 81 6.11 5.60 8.31
C LEU A 81 5.52 4.34 8.95
N LEU A 82 5.21 3.30 8.16
CA LEU A 82 4.73 2.01 8.67
C LEU A 82 5.72 1.30 9.60
N ARG A 83 7.01 1.71 9.59
CA ARG A 83 8.00 1.27 10.60
C ARG A 83 7.62 1.66 12.03
N ILE A 84 6.80 2.70 12.16
CA ILE A 84 6.29 3.19 13.44
C ILE A 84 4.83 2.80 13.58
N GLN A 85 3.97 3.33 12.70
CA GLN A 85 2.52 3.22 12.82
C GLN A 85 1.79 3.64 11.53
N ILE A 86 0.50 3.33 11.46
CA ILE A 86 -0.41 3.92 10.47
C ILE A 86 -0.75 5.35 10.95
N ALA A 87 -0.11 6.33 10.34
CA ALA A 87 -0.34 7.76 10.59
C ALA A 87 -1.59 8.31 9.88
N ASP A 88 -2.11 9.47 10.33
CA ASP A 88 -3.25 10.16 9.72
C ASP A 88 -3.03 10.46 8.22
N ASP A 89 -1.78 10.77 7.85
CA ASP A 89 -1.37 10.94 6.46
C ASP A 89 -1.64 9.69 5.58
N HIS A 90 -1.58 8.47 6.14
CA HIS A 90 -1.99 7.28 5.37
C HIS A 90 -3.49 7.27 5.13
N ILE A 91 -4.26 7.61 6.17
CA ILE A 91 -5.72 7.57 6.14
C ILE A 91 -6.21 8.50 5.04
N GLU A 92 -5.75 9.75 5.08
CA GLU A 92 -6.14 10.77 4.11
C GLU A 92 -5.64 10.40 2.70
N TYR A 93 -4.42 9.88 2.56
CA TYR A 93 -3.92 9.45 1.26
C TYR A 93 -4.70 8.29 0.65
N TRP A 94 -5.06 7.28 1.45
CA TRP A 94 -5.87 6.14 0.99
C TRP A 94 -7.28 6.59 0.60
N ASP A 95 -7.88 7.46 1.40
CA ASP A 95 -9.20 8.03 1.14
C ASP A 95 -9.19 8.86 -0.15
N TYR A 96 -8.20 9.76 -0.29
CA TYR A 96 -8.08 10.58 -1.47
C TYR A 96 -7.75 9.77 -2.72
N THR A 97 -6.89 8.76 -2.63
CA THR A 97 -6.62 7.87 -3.77
C THR A 97 -7.88 7.10 -4.20
N THR A 98 -8.69 6.65 -3.24
CA THR A 98 -9.97 5.98 -3.50
C THR A 98 -10.97 6.89 -4.23
N GLU A 99 -11.04 8.16 -3.81
CA GLU A 99 -11.85 9.18 -4.47
C GLU A 99 -11.38 9.42 -5.91
N ARG A 100 -10.08 9.64 -6.10
CA ARG A 100 -9.48 9.94 -7.41
C ARG A 100 -9.60 8.79 -8.41
N ILE A 101 -9.37 7.55 -7.98
CA ILE A 101 -9.56 6.39 -8.86
C ILE A 101 -11.04 6.17 -9.21
N SER A 102 -11.96 6.53 -8.30
CA SER A 102 -13.40 6.48 -8.58
C SER A 102 -13.84 7.52 -9.60
N GLU A 103 -13.31 8.73 -9.50
CA GLU A 103 -13.57 9.80 -10.47
C GLU A 103 -13.00 9.47 -11.85
N TRP A 104 -11.81 8.85 -11.88
CA TRP A 104 -11.21 8.36 -13.11
C TRP A 104 -12.04 7.22 -13.74
N ASP A 105 -12.53 6.27 -12.94
CA ASP A 105 -13.34 5.14 -13.41
C ASP A 105 -14.83 5.47 -13.62
N ASN A 106 -15.19 6.75 -13.76
CA ASN A 106 -16.55 7.15 -14.14
C ASN A 106 -17.01 6.54 -15.48
N SER A 107 -16.07 6.04 -16.29
CA SER A 107 -16.34 5.31 -17.54
C SER A 107 -16.52 3.79 -17.35
N SER A 108 -16.49 3.27 -16.11
CA SER A 108 -16.63 1.84 -15.78
C SER A 108 -15.65 0.93 -16.53
N ARG A 109 -14.36 1.29 -16.56
CA ARG A 109 -13.29 0.51 -17.17
C ARG A 109 -12.89 -0.67 -16.28
N ILE A 110 -12.80 -0.45 -14.97
CA ILE A 110 -12.47 -1.48 -13.96
C ILE A 110 -13.36 -1.37 -12.71
N PRO A 111 -14.70 -1.39 -12.87
CA PRO A 111 -15.65 -1.05 -11.81
C PRO A 111 -15.53 -1.98 -10.60
N SER A 112 -15.23 -3.27 -10.82
CA SER A 112 -15.04 -4.24 -9.74
C SER A 112 -13.79 -3.95 -8.91
N LEU A 113 -12.70 -3.46 -9.52
CA LEU A 113 -11.48 -3.12 -8.80
C LEU A 113 -11.67 -1.87 -7.96
N VAL A 114 -12.33 -0.84 -8.51
CA VAL A 114 -12.66 0.38 -7.75
C VAL A 114 -13.60 0.08 -6.59
N LEU A 115 -14.60 -0.79 -6.80
CA LEU A 115 -15.46 -1.29 -5.72
C LEU A 115 -14.65 -2.01 -4.63
N ASN A 116 -13.68 -2.85 -5.01
CA ASN A 116 -12.81 -3.51 -4.03
C ASN A 116 -11.99 -2.50 -3.23
N ILE A 117 -11.40 -1.47 -3.88
CA ILE A 117 -10.62 -0.43 -3.18
C ILE A 117 -11.50 0.31 -2.16
N LYS A 118 -12.73 0.68 -2.55
CA LYS A 118 -13.72 1.29 -1.63
C LYS A 118 -14.02 0.38 -0.46
N LEU A 119 -14.35 -0.89 -0.73
CA LEU A 119 -14.69 -1.87 0.31
C LEU A 119 -13.51 -2.09 1.27
N ILE A 120 -12.29 -2.22 0.75
CA ILE A 120 -11.07 -2.35 1.55
C ILE A 120 -10.94 -1.17 2.53
N ASN A 121 -11.20 0.04 2.04
CA ASN A 121 -11.07 1.26 2.83
C ASN A 121 -12.23 1.46 3.83
N ASP A 122 -13.46 1.08 3.46
CA ASP A 122 -14.62 1.12 4.35
C ASP A 122 -14.50 0.11 5.50
N LEU A 123 -14.06 -1.12 5.21
CA LEU A 123 -13.83 -2.16 6.22
C LEU A 123 -12.78 -1.73 7.26
N ARG A 124 -11.77 -0.95 6.84
CA ARG A 124 -10.81 -0.32 7.75
C ARG A 124 -11.48 0.67 8.70
N ARG A 125 -12.41 1.49 8.20
CA ARG A 125 -13.11 2.53 8.98
C ARG A 125 -14.09 1.97 10.01
N ILE A 126 -14.67 0.79 9.76
CA ILE A 126 -15.62 0.12 10.68
C ILE A 126 -15.00 -0.13 12.08
N LYS A 127 -13.67 -0.19 12.19
CA LYS A 127 -12.99 -0.28 13.48
C LYS A 127 -13.01 1.00 14.33
N GLN A 128 -13.21 2.18 13.73
CA GLN A 128 -13.02 3.47 14.40
C GLN A 128 -14.29 4.04 15.06
N THR A 129 -15.47 3.49 14.78
CA THR A 129 -16.73 3.93 15.38
C THR A 129 -17.03 3.17 16.68
N GLU A 130 -16.35 3.53 17.78
CA GLU A 130 -16.48 2.89 19.10
C GLU A 130 -17.79 3.20 19.86
N ASN A 131 -18.73 3.98 19.31
CA ASN A 131 -19.85 4.54 20.10
C ASN A 131 -21.27 4.24 19.61
N THR A 132 -21.49 3.22 18.78
CA THR A 132 -22.87 2.75 18.53
C THR A 132 -23.20 1.61 19.48
N GLU A 133 -24.28 1.72 20.23
CA GLU A 133 -24.88 0.59 20.97
C GLU A 133 -25.13 -0.55 19.95
N ARG A 134 -24.29 -1.59 19.97
CA ARG A 134 -24.26 -2.63 18.94
C ARG A 134 -25.15 -3.81 19.34
N ASP A 135 -26.42 -3.74 18.99
CA ASP A 135 -27.40 -4.81 19.26
C ASP A 135 -27.35 -6.00 18.26
N SER A 136 -26.26 -6.16 17.49
CA SER A 136 -26.17 -7.13 16.39
C SER A 136 -24.86 -7.90 16.39
N GLU A 137 -24.93 -9.19 16.75
CA GLU A 137 -23.83 -10.16 16.66
C GLU A 137 -23.18 -10.19 15.26
N SER A 138 -23.97 -9.96 14.21
CA SER A 138 -23.48 -9.88 12.83
C SER A 138 -22.59 -8.66 12.59
N LEU A 139 -22.90 -7.51 13.20
CA LEU A 139 -22.07 -6.30 13.09
C LEU A 139 -20.77 -6.45 13.88
N GLU A 140 -20.81 -7.08 15.05
CA GLU A 140 -19.62 -7.42 15.83
C GLU A 140 -18.67 -8.33 15.05
N ARG A 141 -19.20 -9.35 14.36
CA ARG A 141 -18.41 -10.23 13.49
C ARG A 141 -17.78 -9.45 12.33
N VAL A 142 -18.51 -8.54 11.67
CA VAL A 142 -17.94 -7.71 10.59
C VAL A 142 -16.81 -6.83 11.10
N VAL A 143 -16.94 -6.23 12.28
CA VAL A 143 -15.87 -5.43 12.90
C VAL A 143 -14.66 -6.29 13.26
N GLN A 144 -14.92 -7.49 13.79
CA GLN A 144 -13.87 -8.43 14.18
C GLN A 144 -13.08 -8.94 12.97
N TYR A 145 -13.75 -9.30 11.88
CA TYR A 145 -13.12 -9.89 10.69
C TYR A 145 -12.78 -8.89 9.59
N GLY A 146 -13.21 -7.62 9.70
CA GLY A 146 -12.97 -6.57 8.71
C GLY A 146 -11.51 -6.48 8.22
N PRO A 147 -10.50 -6.42 9.09
CA PRO A 147 -9.09 -6.42 8.67
C PRO A 147 -8.68 -7.66 7.88
N THR A 148 -9.15 -8.83 8.30
CA THR A 148 -8.86 -10.09 7.61
C THR A 148 -9.50 -10.10 6.22
N VAL A 149 -10.76 -9.64 6.11
CA VAL A 149 -11.45 -9.49 4.82
C VAL A 149 -10.73 -8.48 3.94
N SER A 150 -10.29 -7.34 4.47
CA SER A 150 -9.47 -6.38 3.73
C SER A 150 -8.19 -7.01 3.21
N LEU A 151 -7.50 -7.83 4.03
CA LEU A 151 -6.29 -8.54 3.60
C LEU A 151 -6.57 -9.55 2.48
N TYR A 152 -7.72 -10.24 2.50
CA TYR A 152 -8.14 -11.10 1.40
C TYR A 152 -8.42 -10.33 0.09
N LEU A 153 -8.84 -9.07 0.19
CA LEU A 153 -9.19 -8.25 -0.96
C LEU A 153 -7.99 -7.49 -1.56
N VAL A 154 -6.98 -7.12 -0.76
CA VAL A 154 -5.85 -6.32 -1.27
C VAL A 154 -5.06 -7.05 -2.35
N TYR A 155 -4.79 -8.34 -2.20
CA TYR A 155 -4.04 -9.13 -3.18
C TYR A 155 -4.74 -9.21 -4.55
N PRO A 156 -5.99 -9.71 -4.67
CA PRO A 156 -6.66 -9.77 -5.97
C PRO A 156 -6.93 -8.38 -6.56
N THR A 157 -7.10 -7.35 -5.71
CA THR A 157 -7.23 -5.97 -6.19
C THR A 157 -5.94 -5.48 -6.83
N LEU A 158 -4.80 -5.65 -6.17
CA LEU A 158 -3.50 -5.30 -6.71
C LEU A 158 -3.20 -6.09 -7.99
N GLU A 159 -3.46 -7.40 -7.99
CA GLU A 159 -3.32 -8.26 -9.18
C GLU A 159 -4.11 -7.71 -10.38
N GLY A 160 -5.38 -7.35 -10.15
CA GLY A 160 -6.25 -6.80 -11.19
C GLY A 160 -5.77 -5.45 -11.72
N LEU A 161 -5.31 -4.55 -10.84
CA LEU A 161 -4.80 -3.25 -11.26
C LEU A 161 -3.55 -3.38 -12.14
N ILE A 162 -2.62 -4.27 -11.77
CA ILE A 162 -1.41 -4.49 -12.56
C ILE A 162 -1.76 -5.13 -13.92
N LYS A 163 -2.68 -6.10 -13.94
CA LYS A 163 -3.18 -6.69 -15.20
C LYS A 163 -3.84 -5.65 -16.10
N TYR A 164 -4.55 -4.68 -15.53
CA TYR A 164 -5.14 -3.58 -16.29
C TYR A 164 -4.07 -2.68 -16.94
N ILE A 165 -2.95 -2.44 -16.26
CA ILE A 165 -1.81 -1.72 -16.85
C ILE A 165 -1.18 -2.56 -17.95
N CYS A 166 -0.88 -3.84 -17.67
CA CYS A 166 -0.23 -4.77 -18.60
C CYS A 166 -1.20 -5.37 -19.62
N ARG A 167 -2.34 -4.72 -19.88
CA ARG A 167 -3.46 -5.29 -20.66
C ARG A 167 -3.10 -5.62 -22.10
N GLU A 168 -2.00 -5.08 -22.65
CA GLU A 168 -1.53 -5.45 -23.98
C GLU A 168 -0.92 -6.87 -24.00
N ASP A 169 -0.37 -7.34 -22.87
CA ASP A 169 0.27 -8.65 -22.72
C ASP A 169 -0.64 -9.72 -22.10
N ILE A 170 -1.55 -9.34 -21.20
CA ILE A 170 -2.32 -10.28 -20.38
C ILE A 170 -3.78 -9.86 -20.23
N GLU A 171 -4.68 -10.84 -20.26
CA GLU A 171 -6.10 -10.68 -19.97
C GLU A 171 -6.37 -10.59 -18.46
N MET A 172 -7.51 -10.02 -18.08
CA MET A 172 -7.90 -9.88 -16.66
C MET A 172 -8.04 -11.23 -15.93
N ASN A 173 -8.36 -12.32 -16.64
CA ASN A 173 -8.41 -13.68 -16.10
C ASN A 173 -7.02 -14.32 -15.90
N GLY A 174 -5.95 -13.62 -16.29
CA GLY A 174 -4.55 -14.07 -16.23
C GLY A 174 -4.04 -14.77 -17.48
N GLU A 175 -4.84 -14.93 -18.54
CA GLU A 175 -4.37 -15.54 -19.79
C GLU A 175 -3.44 -14.59 -20.55
N VAL A 176 -2.27 -15.08 -20.98
CA VAL A 176 -1.30 -14.31 -21.77
C VAL A 176 -1.83 -14.20 -23.19
N LYS A 177 -1.92 -12.96 -23.70
CA LYS A 177 -2.42 -12.68 -25.05
C LYS A 177 -1.46 -13.22 -26.11
N LYS A 178 -1.99 -13.46 -27.31
CA LYS A 178 -1.17 -13.90 -28.44
C LYS A 178 -0.08 -12.86 -28.76
N GLY A 179 1.18 -13.25 -28.57
CA GLY A 179 2.34 -12.37 -28.79
C GLY A 179 2.69 -11.50 -27.58
N GLY A 180 1.86 -11.51 -26.54
CA GLY A 180 2.18 -10.92 -25.25
C GLY A 180 3.20 -11.78 -24.50
N LYS A 181 3.90 -11.16 -23.55
CA LYS A 181 4.88 -11.84 -22.71
C LYS A 181 4.80 -11.31 -21.29
N ILE A 182 4.97 -12.19 -20.30
CA ILE A 182 5.08 -11.77 -18.90
C ILE A 182 6.43 -12.21 -18.37
N ARG A 183 7.21 -11.24 -17.88
CA ARG A 183 8.53 -11.49 -17.30
C ARG A 183 8.40 -12.28 -16.01
N LYS A 184 9.22 -13.33 -15.87
CA LYS A 184 9.37 -14.08 -14.62
C LYS A 184 10.19 -13.28 -13.61
N LEU A 185 9.95 -13.51 -12.32
CA LEU A 185 10.89 -13.09 -11.28
C LEU A 185 12.28 -13.66 -11.56
N GLY A 186 13.30 -12.81 -11.55
CA GLY A 186 14.64 -13.22 -11.93
C GLY A 186 15.59 -12.03 -12.12
N PRO A 187 16.85 -12.29 -12.50
CA PRO A 187 17.87 -11.26 -12.63
C PRO A 187 17.47 -10.20 -13.67
N LYS A 188 17.93 -8.96 -13.45
CA LYS A 188 17.70 -7.85 -14.39
C LYS A 188 18.37 -8.08 -15.74
N SER A 189 19.57 -8.66 -15.71
CA SER A 189 20.47 -8.81 -16.85
C SER A 189 20.09 -9.94 -17.82
N ASP A 190 19.25 -10.88 -17.41
CA ASP A 190 18.85 -12.03 -18.21
C ASP A 190 17.34 -12.26 -18.05
N PRO A 191 16.50 -11.58 -18.85
CA PRO A 191 15.05 -11.65 -18.70
C PRO A 191 14.50 -13.00 -19.19
N GLU A 192 13.94 -13.76 -18.26
CA GLU A 192 13.10 -14.91 -18.60
C GLU A 192 11.62 -14.52 -18.65
N TYR A 193 10.86 -15.17 -19.52
CA TYR A 193 9.42 -14.95 -19.67
C TYR A 193 8.65 -16.25 -19.44
N TYR A 194 7.41 -16.14 -19.00
CA TYR A 194 6.51 -17.29 -18.91
C TYR A 194 6.25 -17.87 -20.30
N GLU A 195 6.43 -19.18 -20.43
CA GLU A 195 5.98 -19.97 -21.59
C GLU A 195 4.53 -20.43 -21.43
N GLU A 196 3.99 -20.34 -20.21
CA GLU A 196 2.63 -20.72 -19.87
C GLU A 196 1.61 -19.72 -20.43
N GLU A 197 0.46 -20.24 -20.85
CA GLU A 197 -0.66 -19.41 -21.33
C GLU A 197 -1.36 -18.64 -20.20
N LYS A 198 -1.04 -18.89 -18.92
CA LYS A 198 -1.72 -18.27 -17.79
C LYS A 198 -0.77 -17.87 -16.66
N VAL A 199 -0.86 -16.61 -16.22
CA VAL A 199 -0.06 -16.05 -15.12
C VAL A 199 -0.97 -15.38 -14.08
N SER A 200 -0.78 -15.75 -12.80
CA SER A 200 -1.46 -15.16 -11.64
C SER A 200 -0.49 -14.76 -10.51
N SER A 201 0.82 -14.80 -10.77
CA SER A 201 1.83 -14.40 -9.79
C SER A 201 1.90 -12.88 -9.68
N ILE A 202 1.37 -12.31 -8.59
CA ILE A 202 1.44 -10.86 -8.31
C ILE A 202 2.89 -10.37 -8.31
N GLY A 203 3.80 -11.16 -7.76
CA GLY A 203 5.23 -10.82 -7.76
C GLY A 203 5.80 -10.68 -9.18
N SER A 204 5.50 -11.64 -10.06
CA SER A 204 5.96 -11.56 -11.46
C SER A 204 5.27 -10.43 -12.22
N LEU A 205 4.00 -10.15 -11.95
CA LEU A 205 3.27 -9.04 -12.54
C LEU A 205 3.85 -7.68 -12.11
N LEU A 206 4.18 -7.50 -10.83
CA LEU A 206 4.87 -6.31 -10.32
C LEU A 206 6.26 -6.15 -10.96
N TRP A 207 6.97 -7.26 -11.13
CA TRP A 207 8.28 -7.24 -11.78
C TRP A 207 8.21 -6.89 -13.27
N HIS A 208 7.25 -7.47 -13.99
CA HIS A 208 6.96 -7.13 -15.38
C HIS A 208 6.58 -5.65 -15.51
N LEU A 209 5.74 -5.14 -14.61
CA LEU A 209 5.39 -3.73 -14.56
C LEU A 209 6.62 -2.84 -14.33
N GLU A 210 7.49 -3.15 -13.36
CA GLU A 210 8.70 -2.34 -13.09
C GLU A 210 9.70 -2.39 -14.26
N MET A 211 9.89 -3.56 -14.89
CA MET A 211 10.99 -3.80 -15.83
C MET A 211 10.62 -3.55 -17.30
N GLU A 212 9.40 -3.88 -17.72
CA GLU A 212 9.01 -3.92 -19.13
C GLU A 212 7.97 -2.83 -19.47
N GLU A 213 6.95 -2.65 -18.63
CA GLU A 213 5.84 -1.73 -18.92
C GLU A 213 6.03 -0.32 -18.39
N GLY A 214 6.74 -0.18 -17.26
CA GLY A 214 6.91 1.08 -16.55
C GLY A 214 7.88 2.03 -17.25
N ASP A 215 7.49 3.31 -17.35
CA ASP A 215 8.39 4.39 -17.76
C ASP A 215 9.45 4.68 -16.68
N ASP A 216 10.37 5.61 -16.95
CA ASP A 216 11.47 5.93 -16.02
C ASP A 216 10.99 6.40 -14.63
N ILE A 217 9.88 7.13 -14.57
CA ILE A 217 9.33 7.66 -13.32
C ILE A 217 8.64 6.55 -12.54
N GLU A 218 7.78 5.78 -13.20
CA GLU A 218 7.04 4.66 -12.62
C GLU A 218 8.00 3.56 -12.14
N ARG A 219 9.02 3.23 -12.93
CA ARG A 219 10.07 2.29 -12.57
C ARG A 219 10.85 2.76 -11.35
N THR A 220 11.18 4.04 -11.29
CA THR A 220 11.86 4.63 -10.12
C THR A 220 10.97 4.53 -8.88
N ALA A 221 9.68 4.86 -9.01
CA ALA A 221 8.73 4.79 -7.90
C ALA A 221 8.54 3.35 -7.39
N LEU A 222 8.36 2.38 -8.29
CA LEU A 222 8.24 0.96 -7.96
C LEU A 222 9.53 0.42 -7.32
N LYS A 223 10.71 0.78 -7.84
CA LYS A 223 11.99 0.42 -7.24
C LYS A 223 12.15 0.98 -5.83
N GLU A 224 11.84 2.25 -5.62
CA GLU A 224 11.94 2.86 -4.29
C GLU A 224 10.88 2.28 -3.33
N MET A 225 9.67 1.99 -3.81
CA MET A 225 8.66 1.26 -3.03
C MET A 225 9.21 -0.11 -2.61
N ARG A 226 9.74 -0.89 -3.55
CA ARG A 226 10.35 -2.20 -3.33
C ARG A 226 11.44 -2.12 -2.27
N LYS A 227 12.34 -1.14 -2.35
CA LYS A 227 13.35 -0.87 -1.34
C LYS A 227 12.77 -0.55 0.03
N LYS A 228 11.70 0.27 0.12
CA LYS A 228 11.05 0.60 1.41
C LYS A 228 10.33 -0.58 2.04
N ILE A 229 9.78 -1.46 1.23
CA ILE A 229 9.22 -2.73 1.71
C ILE A 229 10.34 -3.63 2.23
N GLY A 230 11.47 -3.74 1.50
CA GLY A 230 12.65 -4.48 1.96
C GLY A 230 13.18 -3.98 3.31
N GLU A 231 13.30 -2.66 3.47
CA GLU A 231 13.68 -2.03 4.75
C GLU A 231 12.66 -2.29 5.88
N LEU A 232 11.36 -2.39 5.57
CA LEU A 232 10.30 -2.60 6.56
C LEU A 232 10.23 -4.05 7.06
N TRP A 233 10.51 -5.01 6.18
CA TRP A 233 10.36 -6.44 6.44
C TRP A 233 11.70 -7.18 6.63
N ASP A 234 12.82 -6.45 6.57
CA ASP A 234 14.20 -6.99 6.64
C ASP A 234 14.48 -8.03 5.54
N ILE A 235 14.14 -7.66 4.30
CA ILE A 235 14.28 -8.50 3.11
C ILE A 235 15.08 -7.74 2.06
N ASP A 236 15.94 -8.46 1.33
CA ASP A 236 16.67 -7.90 0.20
C ASP A 236 15.69 -7.30 -0.82
N GLU A 237 15.99 -6.09 -1.33
CA GLU A 237 15.08 -5.39 -2.22
C GLU A 237 14.72 -6.24 -3.46
N ASP A 238 15.64 -7.04 -3.99
CA ASP A 238 15.40 -7.87 -5.18
C ASP A 238 14.54 -9.11 -4.88
N CYS A 239 14.35 -9.45 -3.60
CA CYS A 239 13.49 -10.55 -3.16
C CYS A 239 12.04 -10.12 -2.82
N VAL A 240 11.77 -8.82 -2.68
CA VAL A 240 10.50 -8.30 -2.17
C VAL A 240 9.29 -8.75 -2.98
N TYR A 241 9.33 -8.72 -4.32
CA TYR A 241 8.19 -9.17 -5.13
C TYR A 241 7.95 -10.68 -5.02
N GLY A 242 9.01 -11.47 -4.85
CA GLY A 242 8.90 -12.90 -4.52
C GLY A 242 8.22 -13.10 -3.16
N TRP A 243 8.62 -12.32 -2.15
CA TRP A 243 8.02 -12.35 -0.82
C TRP A 243 6.52 -11.98 -0.84
N ILE A 244 6.13 -10.92 -1.57
CA ILE A 244 4.71 -10.56 -1.76
C ILE A 244 3.93 -11.72 -2.38
N GLY A 245 4.50 -12.38 -3.39
CA GLY A 245 3.88 -13.54 -4.03
C GLY A 245 3.66 -14.72 -3.08
N SER A 246 4.62 -14.98 -2.19
CA SER A 246 4.56 -16.08 -1.21
C SER A 246 3.61 -15.81 -0.04
N ASN A 247 3.60 -14.59 0.51
CA ASN A 247 2.79 -14.28 1.70
C ASN A 247 1.29 -14.33 1.48
N ARG A 248 0.82 -14.17 0.23
CA ARG A 248 -0.59 -14.36 -0.08
C ARG A 248 -1.13 -15.65 0.54
N ASN A 249 -0.32 -16.71 0.60
CA ASN A 249 -0.72 -18.00 1.16
C ASN A 249 -0.50 -18.08 2.68
N GLU A 250 0.53 -17.44 3.23
CA GLU A 250 0.84 -17.48 4.68
C GLU A 250 -0.16 -16.66 5.50
N SER A 251 -0.60 -15.52 4.97
CA SER A 251 -1.54 -14.59 5.61
C SER A 251 -2.95 -15.15 5.78
N VAL A 252 -3.33 -16.09 4.91
CA VAL A 252 -4.57 -16.88 5.01
C VAL A 252 -4.56 -17.80 6.25
N HIS A 253 -3.38 -18.11 6.78
CA HIS A 253 -3.20 -19.05 7.90
C HIS A 253 -2.93 -18.37 9.25
N GLY A 254 -3.11 -17.04 9.34
CA GLY A 254 -3.04 -16.29 10.60
C GLY A 254 -1.65 -15.75 10.90
N THR A 255 -1.18 -14.80 10.09
CA THR A 255 0.14 -14.16 10.25
C THR A 255 0.29 -13.37 11.55
N GLU A 256 1.53 -13.20 11.97
CA GLU A 256 1.92 -12.45 13.18
C GLU A 256 1.75 -10.92 13.03
N ARG A 257 1.63 -10.37 11.81
CA ARG A 257 1.61 -8.91 11.55
C ARG A 257 0.60 -8.44 10.47
N PRO A 258 -0.71 -8.79 10.58
CA PRO A 258 -1.71 -8.52 9.53
C PRO A 258 -1.91 -7.03 9.23
N GLY A 259 -1.74 -6.13 10.20
CA GLY A 259 -1.91 -4.68 10.01
C GLY A 259 -0.82 -4.03 9.14
N THR A 260 0.44 -4.42 9.34
CA THR A 260 1.58 -3.90 8.56
C THR A 260 1.53 -4.42 7.13
N GLU A 261 1.18 -5.69 6.94
CA GLU A 261 1.03 -6.30 5.62
C GLU A 261 -0.09 -5.64 4.83
N TYR A 262 -1.28 -5.53 5.44
CA TYR A 262 -2.41 -4.80 4.86
C TYR A 262 -2.00 -3.40 4.39
N SER A 263 -1.34 -2.63 5.25
CA SER A 263 -0.95 -1.24 4.95
C SER A 263 0.12 -1.17 3.85
N THR A 264 1.03 -2.15 3.82
CA THR A 264 2.02 -2.29 2.75
C THR A 264 1.33 -2.51 1.41
N MET A 265 0.38 -3.45 1.36
CA MET A 265 -0.39 -3.75 0.15
C MET A 265 -1.28 -2.57 -0.26
N MET A 266 -1.87 -1.85 0.70
CA MET A 266 -2.68 -0.66 0.41
C MET A 266 -1.84 0.46 -0.21
N ASN A 267 -0.62 0.70 0.30
CA ASN A 267 0.30 1.66 -0.31
C ASN A 267 0.69 1.26 -1.74
N LEU A 268 0.89 -0.04 -2.01
CA LEU A 268 1.12 -0.55 -3.38
C LEU A 268 -0.10 -0.33 -4.28
N ILE A 269 -1.32 -0.63 -3.80
CA ILE A 269 -2.57 -0.36 -4.53
C ILE A 269 -2.68 1.13 -4.88
N CYS A 270 -2.37 2.02 -3.94
CA CYS A 270 -2.40 3.45 -4.18
C CYS A 270 -1.36 3.88 -5.22
N LEU A 271 -0.12 3.39 -5.11
CA LEU A 271 0.93 3.66 -6.11
C LEU A 271 0.47 3.25 -7.51
N VAL A 272 -0.01 2.01 -7.67
CA VAL A 272 -0.47 1.48 -8.96
C VAL A 272 -1.72 2.23 -9.47
N SER A 273 -2.60 2.65 -8.57
CA SER A 273 -3.77 3.47 -8.92
C SER A 273 -3.36 4.85 -9.46
N TRP A 274 -2.35 5.49 -8.86
CA TRP A 274 -1.82 6.76 -9.38
C TRP A 274 -1.12 6.60 -10.72
N ILE A 275 -0.41 5.49 -10.95
CA ILE A 275 0.14 5.14 -12.27
C ILE A 275 -0.99 5.09 -13.31
N ILE A 276 -2.09 4.40 -13.01
CA ILE A 276 -3.26 4.31 -13.90
C ILE A 276 -3.85 5.69 -14.18
N ILE A 277 -4.07 6.49 -13.14
CA ILE A 277 -4.64 7.84 -13.28
C ILE A 277 -3.76 8.70 -14.18
N GLN A 278 -2.44 8.68 -13.96
CA GLN A 278 -1.47 9.49 -14.72
C GLN A 278 -1.37 9.10 -16.19
N ARG A 279 -1.39 7.80 -16.51
CA ARG A 279 -1.31 7.32 -17.90
C ARG A 279 -2.51 7.72 -18.76
N GLU A 280 -3.63 8.04 -18.12
CA GLU A 280 -4.94 8.19 -18.78
C GLU A 280 -5.49 9.63 -18.69
N THR A 281 -4.72 10.57 -18.13
CA THR A 281 -5.01 12.02 -18.06
C THR A 281 -3.98 12.84 -18.80
#